data_AF-A0A8H7WHV4-F1
#
_entry.id   AF-A0A8H7WHV4-F1
#
_cell.length_a   1.000
_cell.length_b   1.000
_cell.length_c   1.000
_cell.angle_alpha   90.00
_cell.angle_beta   90.00
_cell.angle_gamma   90.00
#
_symmetry.space_group_name_H-M   'P 1'
#
loop_
_entity.id
_entity.type
_entity.pdbx_description
1 polymer ?
#
loop_
_entity_poly.entity_id
_entity_poly.type
_entity_poly.pdbx_seq_one_letter_code
_entity_poly.pdbx_strand_id
1 'polypeptide(L)'
;MQIGPTGEFPTPAAVAPSLPPFLRLPREIRDLIYDAVLGSTEEAPDIPSDAALVLTLAIVRFKASDGLRYLLDCIIENEYILYPTWLHVPVVSAKIDVVETRIRAVGDWTDRYQSGWRAGCGGYDHVIWSLLELLQRFLVRGPDFLSQPKKPGLRIGLLVLHIITPEEQENGFLPVESHISSGRGREHGLIHPESMALMLADHMDILLRYACGGVSELERTRYKIMKLVDYIDRIAVHVDGNERKSWELQAVRAEYAELEE
;
A
#
# COMPACT_ATOMS: atom_id res chain seq x y z
N MET A 1 -7.19 -41.25 36.09
CA MET A 1 -6.24 -40.14 35.82
C MET A 1 -7.11 -38.90 35.58
N GLN A 2 -7.26 -38.06 36.59
CA GLN A 2 -8.13 -36.86 36.54
C GLN A 2 -7.33 -35.71 35.92
N ILE A 3 -7.85 -35.16 34.81
CA ILE A 3 -7.30 -33.98 34.14
C ILE A 3 -7.91 -32.76 34.84
N GLY A 4 -7.07 -31.97 35.52
CA GLY A 4 -7.47 -30.75 36.21
C GLY A 4 -7.73 -29.58 35.25
N PRO A 5 -8.48 -28.55 35.71
CA PRO A 5 -8.91 -27.44 34.86
C PRO A 5 -7.72 -26.54 34.46
N THR A 6 -7.64 -26.25 33.17
CA THR A 6 -6.70 -25.32 32.55
C THR A 6 -6.98 -23.90 33.03
N GLY A 7 -6.01 -23.30 33.73
CA GLY A 7 -6.05 -21.90 34.13
C GLY A 7 -5.96 -20.98 32.92
N GLU A 8 -6.94 -20.08 32.77
CA GLU A 8 -6.92 -18.99 31.81
C GLU A 8 -5.82 -18.00 32.19
N PHE A 9 -4.85 -17.80 31.29
CA PHE A 9 -3.88 -16.72 31.42
C PHE A 9 -4.53 -15.41 30.94
N PRO A 10 -4.51 -14.33 31.75
CA PRO A 10 -5.04 -13.04 31.33
C PRO A 10 -4.24 -12.50 30.14
N THR A 11 -4.90 -12.38 28.99
CA THR A 11 -4.34 -11.73 27.80
C THR A 11 -4.05 -10.27 28.12
N PRO A 12 -2.82 -9.77 27.92
CA PRO A 12 -2.52 -8.35 28.14
C PRO A 12 -3.38 -7.51 27.19
N ALA A 13 -4.17 -6.60 27.76
CA ALA A 13 -5.02 -5.70 27.02
C ALA A 13 -4.16 -4.87 26.05
N ALA A 14 -4.37 -5.05 24.75
CA ALA A 14 -3.71 -4.27 23.72
C ALA A 14 -4.05 -2.79 23.91
N VAL A 15 -3.05 -1.98 24.25
CA VAL A 15 -3.20 -0.53 24.38
C VAL A 15 -3.39 0.02 22.97
N ALA A 16 -4.62 0.45 22.65
CA ALA A 16 -4.93 1.02 21.35
C ALA A 16 -4.02 2.24 21.07
N PRO A 17 -3.43 2.34 19.88
CA PRO A 17 -2.55 3.45 19.53
C PRO A 17 -3.35 4.77 19.60
N SER A 18 -2.91 5.69 20.46
CA SER A 18 -3.61 6.96 20.66
C SER A 18 -3.47 7.84 19.41
N LEU A 19 -4.58 8.34 18.88
CA LEU A 19 -4.59 9.23 17.72
C LEU A 19 -3.76 10.51 17.98
N PRO A 20 -3.01 11.01 16.97
CA PRO A 20 -2.27 12.28 17.04
C PRO A 20 -3.19 13.45 17.43
N PRO A 21 -2.72 14.44 18.23
CA PRO A 21 -3.55 15.52 18.76
C PRO A 21 -4.34 16.30 17.70
N PHE A 22 -3.74 16.56 16.53
CA PHE A 22 -4.41 17.27 15.44
C PHE A 22 -5.58 16.48 14.84
N LEU A 23 -5.46 15.15 14.77
CA LEU A 23 -6.52 14.27 14.27
C LEU A 23 -7.65 14.05 15.29
N ARG A 24 -7.49 14.54 16.52
CA ARG A 24 -8.56 14.57 17.52
C ARG A 24 -9.53 15.74 17.30
N LEU A 25 -9.17 16.70 16.44
CA LEU A 25 -10.05 17.82 16.12
C LEU A 25 -11.20 17.36 15.21
N PRO A 26 -12.42 17.91 15.41
CA PRO A 26 -13.52 17.73 14.47
C PRO A 26 -13.08 18.10 13.04
N ARG A 27 -13.63 17.42 12.05
CA ARG A 27 -13.27 17.61 10.64
C ARG A 27 -13.41 19.07 10.22
N GLU A 28 -14.48 19.72 10.65
CA GLU A 28 -14.81 21.11 10.34
C GLU A 28 -13.70 22.07 10.79
N ILE A 29 -13.11 21.81 11.96
CA ILE A 29 -12.02 22.63 12.50
C ILE A 29 -10.73 22.41 11.71
N ARG A 30 -10.45 21.16 11.32
CA ARG A 30 -9.28 20.86 10.48
C ARG A 30 -9.40 21.52 9.11
N ASP A 31 -10.57 21.43 8.50
CA ASP A 31 -10.85 22.02 7.18
C ASP A 31 -10.71 23.56 7.23
N LEU A 32 -11.21 24.22 8.29
CA LEU A 32 -10.99 25.65 8.51
C LEU A 32 -9.51 26.03 8.66
N ILE A 33 -8.72 25.21 9.35
CA ILE A 33 -7.27 25.43 9.47
C ILE A 33 -6.59 25.27 8.11
N TYR A 34 -6.97 24.26 7.32
CA TYR A 34 -6.45 24.09 5.97
C TYR A 34 -6.80 25.27 5.06
N ASP A 35 -8.05 25.72 5.07
CA ASP A 35 -8.49 26.87 4.27
C ASP A 35 -7.77 28.15 4.66
N ALA A 36 -7.57 28.38 5.97
CA ALA A 36 -6.82 29.54 6.46
C ALA A 36 -5.34 29.51 6.05
N VAL A 37 -4.71 28.33 6.10
CA VAL A 37 -3.28 28.16 5.72
C VAL A 37 -3.09 28.24 4.22
N LEU A 38 -3.95 27.59 3.44
CA LEU A 38 -3.86 27.54 1.97
C LEU A 38 -4.36 28.83 1.31
N GLY A 39 -5.30 29.54 1.96
CA GLY A 39 -5.83 30.82 1.49
C GLY A 39 -4.99 32.03 1.90
N SER A 40 -3.97 31.85 2.73
CA SER A 40 -3.05 32.93 3.09
C SER A 40 -2.21 33.34 1.87
N THR A 41 -2.34 34.61 1.48
CA THR A 41 -1.48 35.24 0.45
C THR A 41 -0.24 35.89 1.04
N GLU A 42 -0.02 35.77 2.35
CA GLU A 42 1.20 36.26 2.97
C GLU A 42 2.38 35.46 2.41
N GLU A 43 3.46 36.16 2.03
CA GLU A 43 4.72 35.50 1.70
C GLU A 43 5.07 34.54 2.83
N ALA A 44 5.39 33.29 2.47
CA ALA A 44 5.76 32.27 3.43
C ALA A 44 6.80 32.89 4.38
N PRO A 45 6.52 32.93 5.71
CA PRO A 45 7.36 33.65 6.64
C PRO A 45 8.80 33.16 6.44
N ASP A 46 9.72 34.11 6.25
CA ASP A 46 11.12 33.84 5.99
C ASP A 46 11.62 32.92 7.11
N ILE A 47 11.70 31.62 6.81
CA ILE A 47 11.81 30.58 7.84
C ILE A 47 13.17 30.84 8.51
N PRO A 48 13.20 31.29 9.77
CA PRO A 48 14.46 31.63 10.42
C PRO A 48 15.39 30.42 10.34
N SER A 49 16.70 30.63 10.24
CA SER A 49 17.70 29.54 10.23
C SER A 49 17.44 28.47 11.32
N ASP A 50 16.85 28.89 12.44
CA ASP A 50 16.47 28.03 13.55
C ASP A 50 15.31 27.07 13.23
N ALA A 51 14.35 27.44 12.38
CA ALA A 51 13.26 26.56 11.97
C ALA A 51 13.70 25.49 10.96
N ALA A 52 14.68 25.78 10.10
CA ALA A 52 15.38 24.74 9.33
C ALA A 52 16.12 23.76 10.25
N LEU A 53 16.69 24.26 11.35
CA LEU A 53 17.32 23.45 12.38
C LEU A 53 16.31 22.60 13.16
N VAL A 54 15.12 23.14 13.45
CA VAL A 54 14.00 22.41 14.07
C VAL A 54 13.49 21.30 13.14
N LEU A 55 13.30 21.58 11.84
CA LEU A 55 12.91 20.56 10.87
C LEU A 55 13.97 19.46 10.78
N THR A 56 15.25 19.85 10.74
CA THR A 56 16.37 18.91 10.72
C THR A 56 16.41 18.07 12.00
N LEU A 57 16.23 18.68 13.18
CA LEU A 57 16.15 18.00 14.46
C LEU A 57 14.93 17.07 14.55
N ALA A 58 13.78 17.48 13.99
CA ALA A 58 12.60 16.64 13.91
C ALA A 58 12.86 15.42 13.04
N ILE A 59 13.45 15.60 11.85
CA ILE A 59 13.85 14.49 10.96
C ILE A 59 14.85 13.56 11.67
N VAL A 60 15.85 14.11 12.35
CA VAL A 60 16.85 13.33 13.09
C VAL A 60 16.20 12.56 14.24
N ARG A 61 15.27 13.18 14.98
CA ARG A 61 14.52 12.51 16.05
C ARG A 61 13.60 11.42 15.51
N PHE A 62 12.90 11.65 14.40
CA PHE A 62 12.07 10.64 13.73
C PHE A 62 12.92 9.46 13.23
N LYS A 63 14.07 9.75 12.59
CA LYS A 63 15.01 8.70 12.19
C LYS A 63 15.55 7.90 13.37
N ALA A 64 15.76 8.56 14.52
CA ALA A 64 16.23 7.90 15.73
C ALA A 64 15.15 7.07 16.45
N SER A 65 13.86 7.30 16.20
CA SER A 65 12.78 6.62 16.93
C SER A 65 12.26 5.34 16.26
N ASP A 66 12.19 5.28 14.93
CA ASP A 66 11.73 4.07 14.21
C ASP A 66 11.96 4.13 12.68
N GLY A 67 12.81 5.05 12.22
CA GLY A 67 12.96 5.36 10.79
C GLY A 67 11.82 6.21 10.22
N LEU A 68 11.94 6.55 8.94
CA LEU A 68 10.91 7.24 8.15
C LEU A 68 9.88 6.24 7.68
N ARG A 69 8.86 6.02 8.51
CA ARG A 69 7.73 5.11 8.24
C ARG A 69 6.53 5.88 7.70
N TYR A 70 5.97 5.45 6.58
CA TYR A 70 4.72 5.96 6.04
C TYR A 70 3.64 4.89 6.18
N LEU A 71 2.40 5.32 6.47
CA LEU A 71 1.24 4.43 6.56
C LEU A 71 0.16 4.87 5.58
N LEU A 72 -0.18 3.97 4.66
CA LEU A 72 -1.26 4.11 3.68
C LEU A 72 -2.36 3.09 4.00
N ASP A 73 -3.61 3.52 4.03
CA ASP A 73 -4.78 2.64 4.08
C ASP A 73 -5.46 2.65 2.72
N CYS A 74 -5.76 1.47 2.19
CA CYS A 74 -6.39 1.23 0.90
C CYS A 74 -7.63 0.40 1.15
N ILE A 75 -8.81 1.03 1.00
CA ILE A 75 -10.08 0.33 1.07
C ILE A 75 -10.55 0.05 -0.35
N ILE A 76 -10.88 -1.21 -0.63
CA ILE A 76 -11.44 -1.64 -1.91
C ILE A 76 -12.92 -1.92 -1.68
N GLU A 77 -13.77 -1.00 -2.12
CA GLU A 77 -15.22 -1.14 -1.98
C GLU A 77 -15.81 -1.84 -3.21
N ASN A 78 -16.66 -2.84 -2.93
CA ASN A 78 -17.43 -3.60 -3.93
C ASN A 78 -16.56 -4.11 -5.09
N GLU A 79 -15.32 -4.52 -4.78
CA GLU A 79 -14.32 -5.01 -5.72
C GLU A 79 -13.96 -4.04 -6.86
N TYR A 80 -14.27 -2.75 -6.78
CA TYR A 80 -14.07 -1.82 -7.90
C TYR A 80 -13.50 -0.47 -7.51
N ILE A 81 -13.94 0.09 -6.38
CA ILE A 81 -13.56 1.45 -6.00
C ILE A 81 -12.42 1.38 -4.99
N LEU A 82 -11.27 1.95 -5.36
CA LEU A 82 -10.10 2.06 -4.48
C LEU A 82 -10.09 3.42 -3.77
N TYR A 83 -10.15 3.41 -2.44
CA TYR A 83 -10.04 4.57 -1.58
C TYR A 83 -8.69 4.58 -0.84
N PRO A 84 -7.68 5.27 -1.39
CA PRO A 84 -6.40 5.42 -0.71
C PRO A 84 -6.42 6.60 0.26
N THR A 85 -5.97 6.37 1.50
CA THR A 85 -5.91 7.37 2.56
C THR A 85 -4.57 7.27 3.29
N TRP A 86 -3.78 8.35 3.25
CA TRP A 86 -2.58 8.42 4.06
C TRP A 86 -2.93 8.60 5.54
N LEU A 87 -2.59 7.62 6.37
CA LEU A 87 -2.79 7.68 7.82
C LEU A 87 -1.61 8.34 8.53
N HIS A 88 -0.40 8.19 7.97
CA HIS A 88 0.82 8.75 8.54
C HIS A 88 1.84 9.11 7.46
N VAL A 89 2.22 10.38 7.40
CA VAL A 89 3.29 10.92 6.55
C VAL A 89 4.10 11.88 7.42
N PRO A 90 5.17 11.42 8.10
CA PRO A 90 5.85 12.23 9.11
C PRO A 90 6.59 13.44 8.50
N VAL A 91 7.22 13.23 7.34
CA VAL A 91 7.94 14.28 6.59
C VAL A 91 8.14 13.81 5.15
N VAL A 92 8.05 14.71 4.19
CA VAL A 92 8.38 14.39 2.78
C VAL A 92 9.89 14.31 2.61
N SER A 93 10.40 13.11 2.32
CA SER A 93 11.83 12.85 2.13
C SER A 93 12.07 12.09 0.83
N ALA A 94 13.19 12.33 0.15
CA ALA A 94 13.60 11.59 -1.05
C ALA A 94 13.84 10.08 -0.79
N LYS A 95 14.15 9.75 0.47
CA LYS A 95 14.36 8.38 0.95
C LYS A 95 13.41 8.09 2.10
N ILE A 96 12.71 6.97 2.00
CA ILE A 96 11.75 6.46 2.98
C ILE A 96 12.24 5.09 3.42
N ASP A 97 12.22 4.82 4.73
CA ASP A 97 12.74 3.55 5.24
C ASP A 97 11.70 2.45 5.09
N VAL A 98 10.45 2.72 5.48
CA VAL A 98 9.35 1.76 5.39
C VAL A 98 8.07 2.44 4.90
N VAL A 99 7.37 1.80 3.96
CA VAL A 99 6.01 2.16 3.58
C VAL A 99 5.12 0.97 3.87
N GLU A 100 4.22 1.10 4.82
CA GLU A 100 3.19 0.09 5.08
C GLU A 100 1.90 0.50 4.39
N THR A 101 1.38 -0.40 3.56
CA THR A 101 0.08 -0.26 2.91
C THR A 101 -0.87 -1.29 3.51
N ARG A 102 -1.91 -0.83 4.19
CA ARG A 102 -3.00 -1.65 4.69
C ARG A 102 -4.05 -1.75 3.61
N ILE A 103 -4.46 -2.95 3.25
CA ILE A 103 -5.37 -3.23 2.15
C ILE A 103 -6.52 -4.04 2.73
N ARG A 104 -7.74 -3.56 2.53
CA ARG A 104 -8.94 -4.26 2.98
C ARG A 104 -10.03 -4.14 1.93
N ALA A 105 -10.74 -5.23 1.69
CA ALA A 105 -11.90 -5.24 0.83
C ALA A 105 -13.17 -5.14 1.69
N VAL A 106 -14.15 -4.38 1.22
CA VAL A 106 -15.45 -4.19 1.88
C VAL A 106 -16.58 -4.26 0.88
N GLY A 107 -17.75 -4.66 1.37
CA GLY A 107 -18.96 -4.79 0.56
C GLY A 107 -19.02 -6.11 -0.21
N ASP A 108 -20.05 -6.23 -1.04
CA ASP A 108 -20.27 -7.41 -1.88
C ASP A 108 -20.44 -6.92 -3.32
N TRP A 109 -19.84 -7.66 -4.25
CA TRP A 109 -20.04 -7.43 -5.66
C TRP A 109 -21.44 -7.93 -6.05
N THR A 110 -22.43 -7.04 -5.99
CA THR A 110 -23.84 -7.38 -6.28
C THR A 110 -24.27 -7.05 -7.71
N ASP A 111 -23.43 -6.38 -8.50
CA ASP A 111 -23.81 -5.85 -9.81
C ASP A 111 -23.52 -6.84 -10.97
N ARG A 112 -24.23 -6.71 -12.09
CA ARG A 112 -24.10 -7.61 -13.27
C ARG A 112 -22.80 -7.41 -14.07
N TYR A 113 -21.96 -6.45 -13.68
CA TYR A 113 -20.72 -6.10 -14.38
C TYR A 113 -19.54 -6.86 -13.81
N GLN A 114 -18.66 -7.40 -14.66
CA GLN A 114 -17.52 -8.25 -14.28
C GLN A 114 -16.80 -7.81 -12.99
N SER A 115 -16.58 -8.76 -12.06
CA SER A 115 -15.74 -8.57 -10.86
C SER A 115 -14.43 -7.84 -11.19
N GLY A 116 -14.03 -6.87 -10.37
CA GLY A 116 -12.77 -6.14 -10.57
C GLY A 116 -11.51 -6.98 -10.30
N TRP A 117 -11.70 -8.20 -9.78
CA TRP A 117 -10.70 -9.25 -9.64
C TRP A 117 -10.70 -10.24 -10.80
N ARG A 118 -11.35 -9.90 -11.92
CA ARG A 118 -11.34 -10.73 -13.11
C ARG A 118 -10.31 -10.20 -14.11
N ALA A 119 -9.32 -11.05 -14.41
CA ALA A 119 -8.41 -10.82 -15.51
C ALA A 119 -9.20 -10.79 -16.83
N GLY A 120 -8.96 -9.76 -17.65
CA GLY A 120 -9.58 -9.60 -18.96
C GLY A 120 -9.03 -10.57 -20.01
N CYS A 121 -9.10 -10.20 -21.29
CA CYS A 121 -8.55 -10.99 -22.43
C CYS A 121 -7.00 -11.01 -22.50
N GLY A 122 -6.34 -11.20 -21.35
CA GLY A 122 -4.88 -11.11 -21.19
C GLY A 122 -4.42 -9.86 -20.43
N GLY A 123 -5.32 -9.14 -19.77
CA GLY A 123 -5.02 -7.99 -18.91
C GLY A 123 -5.16 -8.32 -17.43
N TYR A 124 -4.41 -7.60 -16.60
CA TYR A 124 -4.39 -7.70 -15.15
C TYR A 124 -5.75 -7.42 -14.49
N ASP A 125 -5.92 -7.88 -13.26
CA ASP A 125 -7.08 -7.54 -12.44
C ASP A 125 -7.13 -6.03 -12.20
N HIS A 126 -8.28 -5.41 -12.44
CA HIS A 126 -8.42 -3.95 -12.45
C HIS A 126 -8.06 -3.33 -11.10
N VAL A 127 -8.44 -4.00 -10.01
CA VAL A 127 -8.14 -3.56 -8.64
C VAL A 127 -6.64 -3.62 -8.35
N ILE A 128 -5.99 -4.74 -8.67
CA ILE A 128 -4.55 -4.92 -8.48
C ILE A 128 -3.79 -3.88 -9.30
N TRP A 129 -4.17 -3.68 -10.56
CA TRP A 129 -3.60 -2.66 -11.42
C TRP A 129 -3.75 -1.25 -10.83
N SER A 130 -4.94 -0.92 -10.30
CA SER A 130 -5.20 0.39 -9.69
C SER A 130 -4.36 0.63 -8.44
N LEU A 131 -4.17 -0.39 -7.61
CA LEU A 131 -3.29 -0.35 -6.43
C LEU A 131 -1.83 -0.13 -6.84
N LEU A 132 -1.36 -0.85 -7.85
CA LEU A 132 0.02 -0.73 -8.34
C LEU A 132 0.26 0.64 -8.99
N GLU A 133 -0.67 1.15 -9.80
CA GLU A 133 -0.62 2.50 -10.36
C GLU A 133 -0.61 3.58 -9.28
N LEU A 134 -1.37 3.41 -8.20
CA LEU A 134 -1.33 4.30 -7.05
C LEU A 134 0.07 4.32 -6.42
N LEU A 135 0.63 3.14 -6.14
CA LEU A 135 1.98 3.01 -5.57
C LEU A 135 3.04 3.62 -6.51
N GLN A 136 2.90 3.44 -7.83
CA GLN A 136 3.78 4.07 -8.82
C GLN A 136 3.71 5.59 -8.76
N ARG A 137 2.49 6.17 -8.71
CA ARG A 137 2.32 7.62 -8.64
C ARG A 137 2.94 8.18 -7.37
N PHE A 138 2.78 7.46 -6.26
CA PHE A 138 3.47 7.75 -5.03
C PHE A 138 4.99 7.74 -5.22
N LEU A 139 5.58 6.70 -5.81
CA LEU A 139 7.03 6.64 -6.05
C LEU A 139 7.54 7.80 -6.91
N VAL A 140 6.79 8.21 -7.93
CA VAL A 140 7.25 9.22 -8.89
C VAL A 140 7.02 10.66 -8.39
N ARG A 141 5.97 10.89 -7.60
CA ARG A 141 5.52 12.25 -7.24
C ARG A 141 5.39 12.50 -5.74
N GLY A 142 5.45 11.46 -4.92
CA GLY A 142 5.27 11.52 -3.48
C GLY A 142 3.82 11.42 -3.01
N PRO A 143 3.57 11.59 -1.70
CA PRO A 143 2.26 11.40 -1.09
C PRO A 143 1.22 12.42 -1.58
N ASP A 144 1.69 13.59 -2.06
CA ASP A 144 0.87 14.64 -2.65
C ASP A 144 1.06 14.69 -4.19
N PHE A 145 0.83 13.54 -4.84
CA PHE A 145 1.07 13.36 -6.26
C PHE A 145 0.13 14.13 -7.20
N LEU A 146 -0.92 14.77 -6.64
CA LEU A 146 -1.86 15.59 -7.39
C LEU A 146 -1.37 17.02 -7.57
N SER A 147 -0.71 17.60 -6.56
CA SER A 147 -0.24 18.99 -6.60
C SER A 147 1.21 19.12 -7.08
N GLN A 148 2.03 18.07 -6.92
CA GLN A 148 3.47 18.19 -7.11
C GLN A 148 3.93 17.90 -8.55
N PRO A 149 4.90 18.67 -9.07
CA PRO A 149 5.57 18.35 -10.32
C PRO A 149 6.33 17.02 -10.17
N LYS A 150 6.63 16.36 -11.31
CA LYS A 150 7.49 15.18 -11.30
C LYS A 150 8.84 15.54 -10.66
N LYS A 151 9.21 14.83 -9.61
CA LYS A 151 10.51 14.95 -8.92
C LYS A 151 11.39 13.74 -9.27
N PRO A 152 12.71 13.77 -9.01
CA PRO A 152 13.50 12.55 -8.94
C PRO A 152 12.79 11.57 -8.00
N GLY A 153 12.51 10.36 -8.48
CA GLY A 153 11.61 9.44 -7.79
C GLY A 153 12.11 9.04 -6.40
N LEU A 154 11.16 8.71 -5.54
CA LEU A 154 11.38 8.34 -4.15
C LEU A 154 12.01 6.96 -4.03
N ARG A 155 13.00 6.83 -3.15
CA ARG A 155 13.58 5.53 -2.76
C ARG A 155 12.90 5.02 -1.50
N ILE A 156 12.43 3.78 -1.53
CA ILE A 156 11.86 3.07 -0.39
C ILE A 156 12.79 1.91 -0.02
N GLY A 157 13.14 1.79 1.25
CA GLY A 157 13.79 0.58 1.75
C GLY A 157 12.85 -0.62 1.67
N LEU A 158 11.79 -0.62 2.48
CA LEU A 158 10.81 -1.71 2.56
C LEU A 158 9.39 -1.24 2.24
N LEU A 159 8.76 -1.85 1.24
CA LEU A 159 7.32 -1.75 1.01
C LEU A 159 6.61 -2.98 1.58
N VAL A 160 5.76 -2.79 2.60
CA VAL A 160 4.95 -3.86 3.20
C VAL A 160 3.49 -3.70 2.78
N LEU A 161 2.92 -4.74 2.18
CA LEU A 161 1.53 -4.80 1.75
C LEU A 161 0.77 -5.71 2.72
N HIS A 162 0.09 -5.12 3.70
CA HIS A 162 -0.73 -5.82 4.68
C HIS A 162 -2.14 -5.97 4.17
N ILE A 163 -2.57 -7.20 3.89
CA ILE A 163 -3.96 -7.51 3.63
C ILE A 163 -4.61 -7.84 4.98
N ILE A 164 -5.64 -7.09 5.31
CA ILE A 164 -6.32 -7.15 6.60
C ILE A 164 -7.67 -7.83 6.39
N THR A 165 -7.90 -8.89 7.14
CA THR A 165 -9.21 -9.55 7.22
C THR A 165 -10.20 -8.61 7.94
N PRO A 166 -11.31 -8.23 7.29
CA PRO A 166 -12.34 -7.42 7.93
C PRO A 166 -13.02 -8.21 9.06
N GLU A 167 -13.30 -7.54 10.18
CA GLU A 167 -13.79 -8.16 11.43
C GLU A 167 -15.21 -8.78 11.31
N GLU A 168 -16.06 -8.23 10.45
CA GLU A 168 -17.46 -8.66 10.29
C GLU A 168 -17.82 -8.82 8.81
N GLN A 169 -18.29 -10.01 8.44
CA GLN A 169 -18.80 -10.30 7.10
C GLN A 169 -20.14 -11.01 7.21
N GLU A 170 -21.23 -10.35 6.81
CA GLU A 170 -22.58 -10.91 6.87
C GLU A 170 -22.71 -12.20 6.05
N ASN A 171 -22.04 -12.24 4.89
CA ASN A 171 -22.16 -13.34 3.92
C ASN A 171 -20.92 -14.26 3.89
N GLY A 172 -19.97 -14.07 4.81
CA GLY A 172 -18.69 -14.76 4.79
C GLY A 172 -17.80 -14.37 3.60
N PHE A 173 -16.72 -15.14 3.40
CA PHE A 173 -15.79 -14.98 2.28
C PHE A 173 -16.03 -16.04 1.22
N LEU A 174 -15.76 -15.69 -0.03
CA LEU A 174 -15.64 -16.66 -1.11
C LEU A 174 -14.51 -17.66 -0.81
N PRO A 175 -14.65 -18.95 -1.17
CA PRO A 175 -13.58 -19.93 -0.97
C PRO A 175 -12.29 -19.51 -1.64
N VAL A 176 -11.14 -19.81 -1.02
CA VAL A 176 -9.83 -19.43 -1.57
C VAL A 176 -9.59 -20.07 -2.93
N GLU A 177 -10.18 -21.21 -3.27
CA GLU A 177 -9.97 -21.86 -4.56
C GLU A 177 -10.85 -21.26 -5.68
N SER A 178 -11.92 -20.55 -5.30
CA SER A 178 -12.94 -20.05 -6.24
C SER A 178 -12.43 -18.90 -7.13
N HIS A 179 -11.46 -18.11 -6.66
CA HIS A 179 -10.92 -16.97 -7.42
C HIS A 179 -10.11 -17.39 -8.66
N ILE A 180 -9.62 -18.63 -8.71
CA ILE A 180 -8.81 -19.15 -9.82
C ILE A 180 -9.69 -19.44 -11.06
N SER A 181 -11.01 -19.52 -10.88
CA SER A 181 -11.92 -19.86 -11.96
C SER A 181 -12.13 -18.67 -12.91
N SER A 182 -11.41 -18.67 -14.03
CA SER A 182 -11.56 -17.75 -15.18
C SER A 182 -12.92 -17.84 -15.91
N GLY A 183 -13.88 -18.59 -15.33
CA GLY A 183 -15.17 -18.92 -15.91
C GLY A 183 -16.24 -17.84 -15.77
N ARG A 184 -17.31 -17.98 -16.57
CA ARG A 184 -18.57 -17.24 -16.37
C ARG A 184 -19.28 -17.86 -15.17
N GLY A 185 -19.55 -17.08 -14.13
CA GLY A 185 -20.36 -17.52 -12.98
C GLY A 185 -19.62 -17.55 -11.64
N ARG A 186 -18.75 -16.57 -11.38
CA ARG A 186 -18.23 -16.36 -10.01
C ARG A 186 -19.41 -16.15 -9.07
N GLU A 187 -19.39 -16.85 -7.94
CA GLU A 187 -20.37 -16.67 -6.86
C GLU A 187 -20.27 -15.25 -6.30
N HIS A 188 -21.41 -14.70 -5.85
CA HIS A 188 -21.43 -13.44 -5.11
C HIS A 188 -20.80 -13.65 -3.72
N GLY A 189 -20.11 -12.63 -3.22
CA GLY A 189 -19.43 -12.69 -1.94
C GLY A 189 -18.15 -11.86 -1.92
N LEU A 190 -17.68 -11.57 -0.71
CA LEU A 190 -16.43 -10.86 -0.52
C LEU A 190 -15.24 -11.76 -0.83
N ILE A 191 -14.26 -11.23 -1.56
CA ILE A 191 -13.00 -11.93 -1.81
C ILE A 191 -12.28 -12.29 -0.50
N HIS A 192 -11.75 -13.51 -0.43
CA HIS A 192 -10.94 -13.93 0.71
C HIS A 192 -9.60 -13.15 0.76
N PRO A 193 -9.15 -12.68 1.94
CA PRO A 193 -7.87 -12.01 2.13
C PRO A 193 -6.67 -12.78 1.56
N GLU A 194 -6.62 -14.09 1.77
CA GLU A 194 -5.60 -14.97 1.15
C GLU A 194 -5.66 -14.97 -0.38
N SER A 195 -6.84 -14.96 -0.99
CA SER A 195 -6.98 -14.86 -2.45
C SER A 195 -6.43 -13.53 -2.96
N MET A 196 -6.72 -12.42 -2.27
CA MET A 196 -6.13 -11.12 -2.60
C MET A 196 -4.59 -11.17 -2.53
N ALA A 197 -4.03 -11.85 -1.52
CA ALA A 197 -2.59 -11.96 -1.33
C ALA A 197 -1.92 -12.75 -2.44
N LEU A 198 -2.51 -13.89 -2.82
CA LEU A 198 -2.04 -14.71 -3.93
C LEU A 198 -2.08 -13.93 -5.25
N MET A 199 -3.21 -13.28 -5.54
CA MET A 199 -3.35 -12.48 -6.76
C MET A 199 -2.33 -11.34 -6.81
N LEU A 200 -2.16 -10.61 -5.70
CA LEU A 200 -1.18 -9.52 -5.61
C LEU A 200 0.26 -10.04 -5.78
N ALA A 201 0.57 -11.19 -5.19
CA ALA A 201 1.87 -11.85 -5.30
C ALA A 201 2.17 -12.30 -6.73
N ASP A 202 1.20 -12.94 -7.40
CA ASP A 202 1.35 -13.38 -8.80
C ASP A 202 1.53 -12.18 -9.73
N HIS A 203 0.77 -11.09 -9.52
CA HIS A 203 0.93 -9.86 -10.28
C HIS A 203 2.29 -9.19 -10.03
N MET A 204 2.78 -9.22 -8.80
CA MET A 204 4.10 -8.69 -8.46
C MET A 204 5.21 -9.48 -9.16
N ASP A 205 5.15 -10.82 -9.15
CA ASP A 205 6.10 -11.67 -9.90
C ASP A 205 6.13 -11.31 -11.38
N ILE A 206 4.94 -11.18 -11.97
CA ILE A 206 4.79 -10.82 -13.37
C ILE A 206 5.46 -9.46 -13.62
N LEU A 207 5.09 -8.42 -12.86
CA LEU A 207 5.67 -7.08 -13.02
C LEU A 207 7.19 -7.08 -12.86
N LEU A 208 7.72 -7.77 -11.86
CA LEU A 208 9.16 -7.83 -11.61
C LEU A 208 9.89 -8.54 -12.75
N ARG A 209 9.33 -9.63 -13.29
CA ARG A 209 9.85 -10.29 -14.49
C ARG A 209 9.89 -9.33 -15.68
N TYR A 210 8.77 -8.67 -15.96
CA TYR A 210 8.66 -7.72 -17.08
C TYR A 210 9.58 -6.49 -16.90
N ALA A 211 9.81 -6.05 -15.66
CA ALA A 211 10.67 -4.92 -15.34
C ALA A 211 12.17 -5.26 -15.43
N CYS A 212 12.53 -6.53 -15.23
CA CYS A 212 13.93 -6.94 -15.17
C CYS A 212 14.46 -7.58 -16.46
N GLY A 213 13.64 -8.16 -17.33
CA GLY A 213 14.16 -8.74 -18.59
C GLY A 213 13.10 -9.15 -19.61
N GLY A 214 13.56 -9.55 -20.80
CA GLY A 214 12.76 -10.28 -21.81
C GLY A 214 11.68 -9.49 -22.57
N VAL A 215 11.62 -8.17 -22.38
CA VAL A 215 10.56 -7.30 -22.92
C VAL A 215 11.19 -6.01 -23.41
N SER A 216 10.89 -5.61 -24.64
CA SER A 216 11.50 -4.42 -25.26
C SER A 216 11.17 -3.14 -24.48
N GLU A 217 12.05 -2.12 -24.49
CA GLU A 217 11.76 -0.83 -23.82
C GLU A 217 10.49 -0.17 -24.39
N LEU A 218 10.17 -0.43 -25.67
CA LEU A 218 8.92 0.00 -26.28
C LEU A 218 7.71 -0.65 -25.61
N GLU A 219 7.74 -1.96 -25.37
CA GLU A 219 6.69 -2.68 -24.65
C GLU A 219 6.63 -2.25 -23.18
N ARG A 220 7.77 -2.07 -22.51
CA ARG A 220 7.82 -1.54 -21.15
C ARG A 220 7.15 -0.17 -21.07
N THR A 221 7.43 0.71 -22.02
CA THR A 221 6.78 2.03 -22.13
C THR A 221 5.29 1.90 -22.43
N ARG A 222 4.92 1.00 -23.35
CA ARG A 222 3.53 0.79 -23.81
C ARG A 222 2.64 0.24 -22.70
N TYR A 223 3.14 -0.73 -21.93
CA TYR A 223 2.45 -1.33 -20.80
C TYR A 223 2.66 -0.55 -19.50
N LYS A 224 3.37 0.59 -19.55
CA LYS A 224 3.72 1.39 -18.38
C LYS A 224 4.35 0.55 -17.26
N ILE A 225 5.15 -0.44 -17.64
CA ILE A 225 5.73 -1.42 -16.73
C ILE A 225 6.52 -0.67 -15.68
N MET A 226 6.10 -0.86 -14.44
CA MET A 226 6.63 -0.16 -13.30
C MET A 226 8.06 -0.59 -13.05
N LYS A 227 9.01 0.36 -13.04
CA LYS A 227 10.39 0.10 -12.60
C LYS A 227 10.46 0.08 -11.08
N LEU A 228 9.66 -0.77 -10.42
CA LEU A 228 9.67 -0.90 -8.96
C LEU A 228 11.07 -1.16 -8.41
N VAL A 229 11.86 -1.96 -9.15
CA VAL A 229 13.26 -2.27 -8.87
C VAL A 229 14.19 -1.04 -8.85
N ASP A 230 13.80 0.05 -9.50
CA ASP A 230 14.56 1.31 -9.47
C ASP A 230 14.24 2.17 -8.25
N TYR A 231 13.21 1.83 -7.48
CA TYR A 231 12.73 2.69 -6.40
C TYR A 231 12.61 1.97 -5.06
N ILE A 232 12.50 0.64 -5.04
CA ILE A 232 12.25 -0.13 -3.83
C ILE A 232 13.40 -1.14 -3.63
N ASP A 233 13.88 -1.29 -2.39
CA ASP A 233 14.89 -2.30 -2.09
C ASP A 233 14.24 -3.67 -1.83
N ARG A 234 13.17 -3.72 -1.00
CA ARG A 234 12.44 -4.94 -0.64
C ARG A 234 10.92 -4.75 -0.66
N ILE A 235 10.18 -5.77 -1.11
CA ILE A 235 8.72 -5.84 -1.03
C ILE A 235 8.31 -7.05 -0.19
N ALA A 236 7.30 -6.91 0.67
CA ALA A 236 6.71 -8.02 1.42
C ALA A 236 5.18 -7.94 1.41
N VAL A 237 4.50 -9.08 1.24
CA VAL A 237 3.05 -9.21 1.31
C VAL A 237 2.71 -10.03 2.55
N HIS A 238 1.80 -9.50 3.37
CA HIS A 238 1.35 -10.11 4.61
C HIS A 238 -0.16 -10.27 4.60
N VAL A 239 -0.67 -11.32 5.27
CA VAL A 239 -2.09 -11.47 5.60
C VAL A 239 -2.20 -11.58 7.12
N ASP A 240 -2.93 -10.64 7.73
CA ASP A 240 -3.12 -10.58 9.19
C ASP A 240 -1.82 -10.70 9.99
N GLY A 241 -0.79 -10.00 9.51
CA GLY A 241 0.55 -9.98 10.11
C GLY A 241 1.48 -11.11 9.66
N ASN A 242 0.97 -12.19 9.09
CA ASN A 242 1.79 -13.31 8.62
C ASN A 242 2.38 -13.02 7.23
N GLU A 243 3.72 -13.08 7.09
CA GLU A 243 4.37 -12.92 5.79
C GLU A 243 3.97 -14.10 4.88
N ARG A 244 3.47 -13.78 3.69
CA ARG A 244 3.12 -14.77 2.65
C ARG A 244 4.19 -14.88 1.59
N LYS A 245 4.74 -13.74 1.17
CA LYS A 245 5.78 -13.67 0.15
C LYS A 245 6.60 -12.39 0.29
N SER A 246 7.87 -12.46 -0.05
CA SER A 246 8.74 -11.29 -0.12
C SER A 246 9.74 -11.39 -1.27
N TRP A 247 10.21 -10.22 -1.72
CA TRP A 247 11.15 -10.07 -2.83
C TRP A 247 12.25 -9.09 -2.43
N GLU A 248 13.50 -9.52 -2.62
CA GLU A 248 14.68 -8.66 -2.54
C GLU A 248 15.01 -8.17 -3.96
N LEU A 249 14.70 -6.91 -4.28
CA LEU A 249 14.69 -6.46 -5.68
C LEU A 249 16.09 -6.40 -6.31
N GLN A 250 17.14 -6.27 -5.49
CA GLN A 250 18.52 -6.39 -5.98
C GLN A 250 18.85 -7.81 -6.44
N ALA A 251 18.38 -8.83 -5.72
CA ALA A 251 18.59 -10.22 -6.10
C ALA A 251 17.79 -10.56 -7.37
N VAL A 252 16.54 -10.11 -7.44
CA VAL A 252 15.70 -10.25 -8.64
C VAL A 252 16.37 -9.60 -9.85
N ARG A 253 16.93 -8.40 -9.69
CA ARG A 253 17.65 -7.71 -10.77
C ARG A 253 18.88 -8.50 -11.26
N ALA A 254 19.65 -9.08 -10.34
CA ALA A 254 20.81 -9.88 -10.67
C ALA A 254 20.42 -11.15 -11.46
N GLU A 255 19.39 -11.87 -10.99
CA GLU A 255 18.88 -13.09 -11.63
C GLU A 255 18.51 -12.86 -13.11
N TYR A 256 17.84 -11.75 -13.42
CA TYR A 256 17.43 -11.47 -14.79
C TYR A 256 18.55 -10.88 -15.65
N ALA A 257 19.55 -10.22 -15.07
CA ALA A 257 20.72 -9.76 -15.82
C ALA A 257 21.51 -10.94 -16.41
N GLU A 258 21.58 -12.06 -15.67
CA GLU A 258 22.23 -13.30 -16.13
C GLU A 258 21.48 -13.98 -17.29
N LEU A 259 20.18 -13.73 -17.46
CA LEU A 259 19.37 -14.29 -18.54
C LEU A 259 19.49 -13.51 -19.86
N GLU A 260 20.05 -12.30 -19.83
CA GLU A 260 20.26 -11.46 -21.02
C GLU A 260 21.64 -11.65 -21.66
N GLU A 261 22.56 -12.36 -20.98
CA GLU A 261 23.90 -12.74 -21.49
C GLU A 261 23.89 -14.08 -22.25
#